data_AF-A0A9E4T5K2-F1
#
_entry.id   AF-A0A9E4T5K2-F1
#
_cell.length_a   1.000
_cell.length_b   1.000
_cell.length_c   1.000
_cell.angle_alpha   90.00
_cell.angle_beta   90.00
_cell.angle_gamma   90.00
#
_symmetry.space_group_name_H-M   'P 1'
#
loop_
_entity.id
_entity.type
_entity.pdbx_description
1 polymer ?
#
loop_
_entity_poly.entity_id
_entity_poly.type
_entity_poly.pdbx_seq_one_letter_code
_entity_poly.pdbx_strand_id
1 'polypeptide(L)'
;MVESHPTRDIGRVFVGRRREMADLKAALDDALSGHGQMVMLAGEPGIGKTRIAQELASYAEQRGAQVLWGWCYEGEGAPPYWPWVQLMRAYVQQAGAEQLTAEMGPGAADIAEIVPEIRGKLPNLAAPPLLDPEPARFRLYDSITTFLKNAAQRQPLMLV
;
A
#
# COMPACT_ATOMS: atom_id res chain seq x y z
N MET A 1 -14.43 1.87 -14.55
CA MET A 1 -14.86 3.23 -14.19
C MET A 1 -13.97 3.64 -13.03
N VAL A 2 -12.97 4.48 -13.30
CA VAL A 2 -11.92 4.84 -12.33
C VAL A 2 -12.48 5.99 -11.50
N GLU A 3 -12.98 5.69 -10.30
CA GLU A 3 -13.31 6.77 -9.36
C GLU A 3 -12.04 7.27 -8.66
N SER A 4 -12.03 8.59 -8.53
CA SER A 4 -10.94 9.49 -8.17
C SER A 4 -10.32 9.19 -6.81
N HIS A 5 -9.00 9.43 -6.73
CA HIS A 5 -8.31 9.68 -5.46
C HIS A 5 -9.15 10.65 -4.63
N PRO A 6 -9.33 10.44 -3.30
CA PRO A 6 -10.06 11.40 -2.50
C PRO A 6 -9.37 12.75 -2.67
N THR A 7 -10.10 13.70 -3.25
CA THR A 7 -9.63 15.07 -3.44
C THR A 7 -9.24 15.56 -2.05
N ARG A 8 -7.97 15.93 -1.87
CA ARG A 8 -7.49 16.53 -0.62
C ARG A 8 -8.43 17.70 -0.29
N ASP A 9 -9.27 17.53 0.73
CA ASP A 9 -10.15 18.61 1.19
C ASP A 9 -9.32 19.54 2.09
N ILE A 10 -8.58 20.43 1.43
CA ILE A 10 -7.59 21.35 2.02
C ILE A 10 -8.25 22.47 2.84
N GLY A 11 -9.59 22.52 2.91
CA GLY A 11 -10.34 23.68 3.41
C GLY A 11 -11.09 23.50 4.73
N ARG A 12 -11.21 22.29 5.29
CA ARG A 12 -11.93 22.07 6.56
C ARG A 12 -10.96 21.88 7.72
N VAL A 13 -11.10 22.72 8.76
CA VAL A 13 -10.36 22.57 10.02
C VAL A 13 -10.68 21.21 10.63
N PHE A 14 -9.66 20.41 10.92
CA PHE A 14 -9.82 19.15 11.66
C PHE A 14 -10.05 19.47 13.15
N VAL A 15 -11.32 19.50 13.55
CA VAL A 15 -11.74 19.83 14.93
C VAL A 15 -12.17 18.55 15.66
N GLY A 16 -11.76 18.43 16.92
CA GLY A 16 -11.99 17.22 17.72
C GLY A 16 -10.94 16.14 17.47
N ARG A 17 -11.08 14.97 18.11
CA ARG A 17 -10.22 13.79 17.91
C ARG A 17 -8.73 13.96 18.21
N ARG A 18 -8.38 14.89 19.11
CA ARG A 18 -6.98 15.13 19.50
C ARG A 18 -6.32 13.89 20.09
N ARG A 19 -7.09 13.08 20.85
CA ARG A 19 -6.58 11.85 21.47
C ARG A 19 -6.32 10.79 20.42
N GLU A 20 -7.30 10.49 19.56
CA GLU A 20 -7.15 9.49 18.51
C GLU A 20 -6.03 9.86 17.52
N MET A 21 -5.91 11.14 17.18
CA MET A 21 -4.79 11.61 16.35
C MET A 21 -3.44 11.46 17.06
N ALA A 22 -3.37 11.71 18.39
CA ALA A 22 -2.14 11.51 19.14
C ALA A 22 -1.73 10.03 19.17
N ASP A 23 -2.69 9.13 19.40
CA ASP A 23 -2.45 7.68 19.41
C ASP A 23 -1.98 7.18 18.03
N LEU A 24 -2.60 7.67 16.95
CA LEU A 24 -2.21 7.35 15.58
C LEU A 24 -0.82 7.87 15.21
N LYS A 25 -0.49 9.10 15.63
CA LYS A 25 0.85 9.67 15.41
C LYS A 25 1.92 8.91 16.18
N ALA A 26 1.64 8.51 17.42
CA ALA A 26 2.55 7.67 18.20
C ALA A 26 2.81 6.32 17.51
N ALA A 27 1.76 5.64 17.03
CA ALA A 27 1.91 4.40 16.25
C ALA A 27 2.72 4.63 14.97
N LEU A 28 2.48 5.73 14.24
CA LEU A 28 3.29 6.05 13.07
C LEU A 28 4.75 6.29 13.44
N ASP A 29 5.02 7.04 14.51
CA ASP A 29 6.38 7.31 14.98
C ASP A 29 7.12 6.02 15.38
N ASP A 30 6.43 5.07 16.02
CA ASP A 30 6.96 3.73 16.27
C ASP A 30 7.27 2.98 14.97
N ALA A 31 6.38 3.04 13.97
CA ALA A 31 6.62 2.45 12.65
C ALA A 31 7.84 3.06 11.95
N LEU A 32 8.00 4.39 12.01
CA LEU A 32 9.15 5.10 11.47
C LEU A 32 10.46 4.74 12.20
N SER A 33 10.39 4.30 13.46
CA SER A 33 11.54 3.78 14.21
C SER A 33 11.92 2.34 13.87
N GLY A 34 11.19 1.69 12.95
CA GLY A 34 11.44 0.30 12.53
C GLY A 34 10.51 -0.74 13.15
N HIS A 35 9.56 -0.31 14.00
CA HIS A 35 8.58 -1.21 14.63
C HIS A 35 7.24 -1.14 13.89
N GLY A 36 7.10 -1.95 12.82
CA GLY A 36 5.90 -1.95 11.98
C GLY A 36 4.59 -2.05 12.79
N GLN A 37 3.60 -1.22 12.43
CA GLN A 37 2.32 -1.11 13.12
C GLN A 37 1.14 -1.49 12.22
N MET A 38 0.06 -1.98 12.83
CA MET A 38 -1.24 -2.15 12.19
C MET A 38 -2.30 -1.49 13.06
N VAL A 39 -3.08 -0.58 12.48
CA VAL A 39 -4.14 0.13 13.19
C VAL A 39 -5.45 0.00 12.43
N MET A 40 -6.54 -0.26 13.16
CA MET A 40 -7.89 -0.34 12.61
C MET A 40 -8.72 0.86 13.06
N LEU A 41 -9.25 1.61 12.10
CA LEU A 41 -10.20 2.69 12.37
C LEU A 41 -11.64 2.16 12.29
N ALA A 42 -12.27 1.97 13.45
CA ALA A 42 -13.65 1.53 13.56
C ALA A 42 -14.57 2.66 14.03
N GLY A 43 -15.82 2.66 13.59
CA GLY A 43 -16.83 3.63 13.99
C GLY A 43 -17.94 3.79 12.98
N GLU A 44 -18.95 4.59 13.31
CA GLU A 44 -20.16 4.79 12.50
C GLU A 44 -19.84 5.38 11.11
N PRO A 45 -20.68 5.10 10.08
CA PRO A 45 -20.61 5.81 8.80
C PRO A 45 -20.65 7.34 9.01
N GLY A 46 -19.83 8.08 8.27
CA GLY A 46 -19.77 9.54 8.36
C GLY A 46 -19.06 10.12 9.59
N ILE A 47 -18.61 9.30 10.55
CA ILE A 47 -17.96 9.76 11.80
C ILE A 47 -16.57 10.41 11.58
N GLY A 48 -16.05 10.38 10.35
CA GLY A 48 -14.78 11.00 9.97
C GLY A 48 -13.56 10.07 9.91
N LYS A 49 -13.76 8.74 9.77
CA LYS A 49 -12.66 7.75 9.64
C LYS A 49 -11.71 8.05 8.48
N THR A 50 -12.25 8.31 7.29
CA THR A 50 -11.44 8.67 6.12
C THR A 50 -10.71 9.99 6.34
N ARG A 51 -11.35 10.96 7.02
CA ARG A 51 -10.71 12.24 7.30
C ARG A 51 -9.53 12.08 8.26
N ILE A 52 -9.67 11.34 9.36
CA ILE A 52 -8.56 11.12 10.29
C ILE A 52 -7.40 10.35 9.62
N ALA A 53 -7.69 9.41 8.73
CA ALA A 53 -6.67 8.71 7.94
C ALA A 53 -5.93 9.65 6.96
N GLN A 54 -6.64 10.60 6.33
CA GLN A 54 -6.04 11.62 5.46
C GLN A 54 -5.11 12.59 6.23
N GLU A 55 -5.51 12.99 7.44
CA GLU A 55 -4.67 13.82 8.31
C GLU A 55 -3.40 13.06 8.74
N LEU A 56 -3.53 11.78 9.10
CA LEU A 56 -2.38 10.93 9.42
C LEU A 56 -1.47 10.73 8.21
N ALA A 57 -2.05 10.49 7.02
CA ALA A 57 -1.30 10.39 5.76
C ALA A 57 -0.50 11.68 5.48
N SER A 58 -1.10 12.85 5.68
CA SER A 58 -0.42 14.13 5.51
C SER A 58 0.75 14.28 6.48
N TYR A 59 0.57 13.85 7.74
CA TYR A 59 1.65 13.80 8.72
C TYR A 59 2.75 12.80 8.33
N ALA A 60 2.39 11.63 7.77
CA ALA A 60 3.34 10.63 7.29
C ALA A 60 4.20 11.15 6.12
N GLU A 61 3.57 11.79 5.13
CA GLU A 61 4.27 12.43 4.01
C GLU A 61 5.25 13.50 4.50
N GLN A 62 4.84 14.34 5.46
CA GLN A 62 5.73 15.35 6.09
C GLN A 62 6.93 14.72 6.80
N ARG A 63 6.82 13.47 7.25
CA ARG A 63 7.88 12.69 7.90
C ARG A 63 8.68 11.85 6.91
N GLY A 64 8.45 12.00 5.61
CA GLY A 64 9.19 11.32 4.55
C GLY A 64 8.67 9.93 4.21
N ALA A 65 7.54 9.49 4.79
CA ALA A 65 6.91 8.23 4.42
C ALA A 65 6.20 8.36 3.07
N GLN A 66 6.21 7.29 2.29
CA GLN A 66 5.36 7.15 1.12
C GLN A 66 4.01 6.60 1.54
N VAL A 67 2.94 7.30 1.19
CA VAL A 67 1.56 6.87 1.47
C VAL A 67 0.95 6.26 0.23
N LEU A 68 0.39 5.07 0.37
CA LEU A 68 -0.32 4.36 -0.69
C LEU A 68 -1.75 4.07 -0.22
N TRP A 69 -2.74 4.34 -1.07
CA TRP A 69 -4.16 4.13 -0.78
C TRP A 69 -4.72 2.95 -1.58
N GLY A 70 -5.45 2.07 -0.90
CA GLY A 70 -6.21 0.98 -1.48
C GLY A 70 -7.68 1.08 -1.10
N TRP A 71 -8.55 0.69 -2.02
CA TRP A 71 -10.00 0.70 -1.78
C TRP A 71 -10.55 -0.72 -1.85
N CYS A 72 -11.24 -1.13 -0.79
CA CYS A 72 -12.05 -2.34 -0.79
C CYS A 72 -13.40 -2.01 -1.44
N TYR A 73 -13.71 -2.72 -2.51
CA TYR A 73 -15.01 -2.58 -3.17
C TYR A 73 -15.94 -3.69 -2.68
N GLU A 74 -17.12 -3.32 -2.19
CA GLU A 74 -18.09 -4.27 -1.63
C GLU A 74 -18.99 -4.93 -2.70
N GLY A 75 -18.97 -4.42 -3.93
CA GLY A 75 -19.77 -4.96 -5.04
C GLY A 75 -19.13 -6.12 -5.79
N GLU A 76 -19.93 -6.84 -6.57
CA GLU A 76 -19.44 -7.91 -7.46
C GLU A 76 -18.48 -7.35 -8.53
N GLY A 77 -17.41 -8.10 -8.82
CA GLY A 77 -16.49 -7.82 -9.93
C GLY A 77 -15.13 -7.23 -9.55
N ALA A 78 -14.85 -6.98 -8.27
CA ALA A 78 -13.49 -6.64 -7.83
C ALA A 78 -12.55 -7.84 -8.05
N PRO A 79 -11.39 -7.67 -8.72
CA PRO A 79 -10.42 -8.75 -8.87
C PRO A 79 -9.94 -9.27 -7.50
N PRO A 80 -9.48 -10.53 -7.43
CA PRO A 80 -8.76 -11.01 -6.26
C PRO A 80 -7.61 -10.08 -5.89
N TYR A 81 -7.45 -9.83 -4.58
CA TYR A 81 -6.39 -8.97 -4.04
C TYR A 81 -6.44 -7.51 -4.51
N TRP A 82 -7.60 -7.01 -4.95
CA TRP A 82 -7.74 -5.68 -5.52
C TRP A 82 -7.14 -4.52 -4.68
N PRO A 83 -7.31 -4.47 -3.34
CA PRO A 83 -6.63 -3.45 -2.53
C PRO A 83 -5.10 -3.49 -2.69
N TRP A 84 -4.51 -4.68 -2.68
CA TRP A 84 -3.06 -4.85 -2.86
C TRP A 84 -2.59 -4.49 -4.27
N VAL A 85 -3.36 -4.87 -5.30
CA VAL A 85 -3.07 -4.51 -6.70
C VAL A 85 -3.04 -2.99 -6.87
N GLN A 86 -3.98 -2.26 -6.26
CA GLN A 86 -3.99 -0.79 -6.29
C GLN A 86 -2.73 -0.18 -5.68
N LEU A 87 -2.34 -0.64 -4.47
CA LEU A 87 -1.15 -0.17 -3.77
C LEU A 87 0.13 -0.44 -4.59
N MET A 88 0.27 -1.67 -5.10
CA MET A 88 1.44 -2.05 -5.89
C MET A 88 1.51 -1.32 -7.23
N ARG A 89 0.38 -1.08 -7.91
CA ARG A 89 0.34 -0.26 -9.13
C ARG A 89 0.80 1.16 -8.87
N ALA A 90 0.28 1.79 -7.81
CA ALA A 90 0.67 3.15 -7.42
C ALA A 90 2.18 3.22 -7.14
N TYR A 91 2.73 2.23 -6.44
CA TYR A 91 4.16 2.11 -6.19
C TYR A 91 4.97 1.93 -7.49
N VAL A 92 4.59 0.96 -8.33
CA VAL A 92 5.28 0.64 -9.59
C VAL A 92 5.29 1.85 -10.53
N GLN A 93 4.25 2.67 -10.56
CA GLN A 93 4.23 3.89 -11.37
C GLN A 93 5.34 4.86 -10.96
N GLN A 94 5.59 5.02 -9.66
CA GLN A 94 6.57 5.97 -9.11
C GLN A 94 8.01 5.41 -9.09
N ALA A 95 8.19 4.11 -8.93
CA ALA A 95 9.51 3.48 -8.82
C ALA A 95 10.22 3.27 -10.16
N GLY A 96 11.55 3.42 -10.19
CA GLY A 96 12.37 3.10 -11.35
C GLY A 96 12.59 1.59 -11.52
N ALA A 97 13.03 1.14 -12.71
CA ALA A 97 13.30 -0.27 -12.99
C ALA A 97 14.38 -0.88 -12.06
N GLU A 98 15.45 -0.14 -11.78
CA GLU A 98 16.51 -0.57 -10.87
C GLU A 98 15.97 -0.76 -9.44
N GLN A 99 15.15 0.19 -8.97
CA GLN A 99 14.50 0.14 -7.67
C GLN A 99 13.59 -1.09 -7.55
N LEU A 100 12.71 -1.31 -8.54
CA LEU A 100 11.81 -2.46 -8.56
C LEU A 100 12.59 -3.78 -8.59
N THR A 101 13.69 -3.84 -9.35
CA THR A 101 14.55 -5.03 -9.39
C THR A 101 15.14 -5.35 -8.02
N ALA A 102 15.66 -4.33 -7.33
CA ALA A 102 16.27 -4.49 -6.01
C ALA A 102 15.25 -4.90 -4.94
N GLU A 103 14.04 -4.33 -4.98
CA GLU A 103 13.03 -4.54 -3.93
C GLU A 103 12.21 -5.81 -4.15
N MET A 104 11.81 -6.12 -5.38
CA MET A 104 11.00 -7.31 -5.69
C MET A 104 11.85 -8.56 -5.87
N GLY A 105 13.10 -8.40 -6.34
CA GLY A 105 14.04 -9.50 -6.54
C GLY A 105 13.45 -10.67 -7.36
N PRO A 106 13.69 -11.92 -6.96
CA PRO A 106 13.12 -13.10 -7.64
C PRO A 106 11.58 -13.13 -7.65
N GLY A 107 10.93 -12.49 -6.68
CA GLY A 107 9.48 -12.47 -6.54
C GLY A 107 8.76 -11.56 -7.54
N ALA A 108 9.50 -10.75 -8.32
CA ALA A 108 8.93 -9.85 -9.32
C ALA A 108 8.06 -10.58 -10.36
N ALA A 109 8.44 -11.81 -10.74
CA ALA A 109 7.67 -12.62 -11.68
C ALA A 109 6.31 -13.06 -11.10
N ASP A 110 6.26 -13.39 -9.81
CA ASP A 110 5.01 -13.79 -9.15
C ASP A 110 4.08 -12.59 -9.00
N ILE A 111 4.61 -11.42 -8.60
CA ILE A 111 3.81 -10.19 -8.44
C ILE A 111 3.27 -9.70 -9.80
N ALA A 112 4.04 -9.90 -10.88
CA ALA A 112 3.65 -9.52 -12.23
C ALA A 112 2.39 -10.25 -12.75
N GLU A 113 2.00 -11.38 -12.14
CA GLU A 113 0.75 -12.08 -12.48
C GLU A 113 -0.49 -11.25 -12.12
N ILE A 114 -0.41 -10.45 -11.05
CA ILE A 114 -1.52 -9.59 -10.60
C ILE A 114 -1.27 -8.10 -10.89
N VAL A 115 -0.03 -7.71 -11.18
CA VAL A 115 0.37 -6.35 -11.59
C VAL A 115 1.16 -6.40 -12.91
N PRO A 116 0.47 -6.52 -14.07
CA PRO A 116 1.14 -6.68 -15.36
C PRO A 116 2.06 -5.52 -15.75
N GLU A 117 1.85 -4.32 -15.18
CA GLU A 117 2.66 -3.12 -15.41
C GLU A 117 4.14 -3.32 -15.05
N ILE A 118 4.43 -4.27 -14.14
CA ILE A 118 5.81 -4.63 -13.77
C ILE A 118 6.58 -5.13 -15.00
N ARG A 119 5.96 -5.93 -15.88
CA ARG A 119 6.62 -6.45 -17.10
C ARG A 119 6.99 -5.32 -18.08
N GLY A 120 6.27 -4.19 -18.03
CA GLY A 120 6.62 -3.00 -18.81
C GLY A 120 7.89 -2.31 -18.30
N LYS A 121 8.13 -2.32 -16.98
CA LYS A 121 9.34 -1.75 -16.37
C LYS A 121 10.51 -2.74 -16.32
N LEU A 122 10.21 -4.04 -16.24
CA LEU A 122 11.17 -5.13 -16.13
C LEU A 122 10.96 -6.13 -17.28
N PRO A 123 11.43 -5.81 -18.50
CA PRO A 123 11.11 -6.61 -19.70
C PRO A 123 11.75 -8.01 -19.70
N ASN A 124 12.82 -8.22 -18.94
CA ASN A 124 13.56 -9.49 -18.89
C ASN A 124 13.08 -10.42 -17.77
N LEU A 125 11.90 -10.17 -17.18
CA LEU A 125 11.34 -11.06 -16.15
C LEU A 125 10.97 -12.42 -16.75
N ALA A 126 11.51 -13.47 -16.13
CA ALA A 126 11.09 -14.84 -16.41
C ALA A 126 9.59 -15.02 -16.13
N ALA A 127 8.97 -16.00 -16.80
CA ALA A 127 7.64 -16.44 -16.41
C ALA A 127 7.72 -17.10 -15.03
N PRO A 128 6.71 -16.91 -14.16
CA PRO A 128 6.62 -17.68 -12.93
C PRO A 128 6.48 -19.17 -13.27
N PRO A 129 6.95 -20.07 -12.40
CA PRO A 129 6.81 -21.49 -12.65
C PRO A 129 5.34 -21.91 -12.61
N LEU A 130 4.99 -22.86 -13.48
CA LEU A 130 3.69 -23.51 -13.47
C LEU A 130 3.57 -24.38 -12.22
N LEU A 131 2.68 -23.99 -11.32
CA LEU A 131 2.41 -24.66 -10.06
C LEU A 131 0.91 -24.87 -9.90
N ASP A 132 0.54 -25.80 -9.02
CA ASP A 132 -0.83 -25.90 -8.54
C ASP A 132 -1.24 -24.60 -7.80
N PRO A 133 -2.55 -24.31 -7.69
CA PRO A 133 -3.05 -23.03 -7.16
C PRO A 133 -2.57 -22.69 -5.74
N GLU A 134 -2.47 -23.68 -4.85
CA GLU A 134 -2.05 -23.49 -3.46
C GLU A 134 -0.58 -23.03 -3.34
N PRO A 135 0.40 -23.78 -3.90
CA PRO A 135 1.80 -23.33 -3.93
C PRO A 135 2.00 -21.99 -4.65
N ALA A 136 1.26 -21.73 -5.73
CA ALA A 136 1.33 -20.45 -6.45
C ALA A 136 0.90 -19.28 -5.55
N ARG A 137 -0.18 -19.45 -4.78
CA ARG A 137 -0.68 -18.44 -3.85
C ARG A 137 0.30 -18.17 -2.71
N PHE A 138 0.92 -19.22 -2.15
CA PHE A 138 1.94 -19.06 -1.12
C PHE A 138 3.13 -18.24 -1.63
N ARG A 139 3.63 -18.56 -2.84
CA ARG A 139 4.71 -17.79 -3.47
C ARG A 139 4.35 -16.33 -3.69
N LEU A 140 3.14 -16.06 -4.19
CA LEU A 140 2.66 -14.70 -4.37
C LEU A 140 2.69 -13.91 -3.05
N TYR A 141 2.21 -14.51 -1.95
CA TYR A 141 2.21 -13.85 -0.64
C TYR A 141 3.61 -13.60 -0.10
N ASP A 142 4.52 -14.57 -0.25
CA ASP A 142 5.91 -14.43 0.16
C ASP A 142 6.63 -13.35 -0.64
N SER A 143 6.41 -13.31 -1.96
CA SER A 143 6.94 -12.30 -2.87
C SER A 143 6.43 -10.89 -2.55
N ILE A 144 5.12 -10.73 -2.30
CA ILE A 144 4.53 -9.43 -1.87
C ILE A 144 5.11 -9.01 -0.52
N THR A 145 5.19 -9.93 0.45
CA THR A 145 5.71 -9.63 1.80
C THR A 145 7.18 -9.20 1.74
N THR A 146 8.00 -9.90 0.96
CA THR A 146 9.41 -9.57 0.76
C THR A 146 9.56 -8.21 0.07
N PHE A 147 8.79 -7.96 -0.98
CA PHE A 147 8.75 -6.68 -1.67
C PHE A 147 8.42 -5.53 -0.71
N LEU A 148 7.32 -5.64 0.06
CA LEU A 148 6.90 -4.57 0.98
C LEU A 148 7.92 -4.32 2.08
N LYS A 149 8.57 -5.37 2.59
CA LYS A 149 9.67 -5.23 3.57
C LYS A 149 10.86 -4.47 2.97
N ASN A 150 11.30 -4.85 1.77
CA ASN A 150 12.44 -4.21 1.11
C ASN A 150 12.13 -2.74 0.74
N ALA A 151 10.93 -2.48 0.23
CA ALA A 151 10.47 -1.13 -0.06
C ALA A 151 10.42 -0.28 1.23
N ALA A 152 9.88 -0.81 2.33
CA ALA A 152 9.82 -0.14 3.63
C ALA A 152 11.20 0.16 4.24
N GLN A 153 12.22 -0.66 3.94
CA GLN A 153 13.61 -0.40 4.38
C GLN A 153 14.25 0.77 3.61
N ARG A 154 13.87 0.98 2.35
CA ARG A 154 14.35 2.11 1.55
C ARG A 154 13.66 3.40 1.93
N GLN A 155 12.33 3.36 2.05
CA GLN A 155 11.50 4.50 2.44
C GLN A 155 10.31 3.98 3.27
N PRO A 156 10.01 4.57 4.44
CA PRO A 156 8.88 4.12 5.24
C PRO A 156 7.58 4.14 4.45
N LEU A 157 6.77 3.09 4.57
CA LEU A 157 5.49 2.95 3.88
C LEU A 157 4.33 3.08 4.86
N MET A 158 3.30 3.83 4.46
CA MET A 158 1.99 3.82 5.09
C MET A 158 0.96 3.34 4.05
N LEU A 159 0.36 2.20 4.33
CA LEU A 159 -0.71 1.62 3.51
C LEU A 159 -2.05 1.93 4.15
N VAL A 160 -2.98 2.48 3.38
CA VAL A 160 -4.31 2.89 3.87
C VAL A 160 -5.41 2.20 3.08
#